data_AF-A0A7T7XNL3-F1
#
_entry.id   AF-A0A7T7XNL3-F1
#
_cell.length_a   1.000
_cell.length_b   1.000
_cell.length_c   1.000
_cell.angle_alpha   90.00
_cell.angle_beta   90.00
_cell.angle_gamma   90.00
#
_symmetry.space_group_name_H-M   'P 1'
#
loop_
_entity.id
_entity.type
_entity.pdbx_description
1 polymer ?
#
loop_
_entity_poly.entity_id
_entity_poly.type
_entity_poly.pdbx_seq_one_letter_code
_entity_poly.pdbx_strand_id
1 'polypeptide(L)'
;MVIDSFSDVIFSLLFFSVVGWIGETILHLIHYKKFVNKGFLFGPYSPMYGFAGLILILFKMILPVPFLLFFLFAFLFFIFYEYTGNLVLEKLTNIQWWNYDGRKLQFRGRVYFPYAFFYALVFSCLIFYGGPIFGLLFGNTPSAVLRLISSGIIIVIITDQYFSLKNLADFHDRLTDWKKLYAKLDEEGKCQLVQIKNKTEFDQFPPEIREEINTITEKEHSGYRLFKSYPDMKIKDDGESITILKDLLQRDKDRWVERGWIKTKTKSKRFIESAKQDARELTGGLNFSKVFWIFLICGIFGYVVETLFALVTRGVLESRQGVIYGPFNQVYAFGGLIIVLALLPLVKKKTIIIFIGSAIIGGAFEWVCSFIQEKIFGTVSWQYKGQIFAIGKEGRTALLPMIFWGILGVLFMKFVLPRFLKLINRIARKQNRFVTWILVVFIIFDMAISAVAVYRWGERQDGIEAKNRLELFLDKHYPDNLLKEIYPNMRDPNDF
;
A
#
# COMPACT_ATOMS: atom_id res chain seq x y z
N MET A 1 13.06 13.22 25.36
CA MET A 1 13.64 13.22 24.01
C MET A 1 14.90 14.03 24.09
N VAL A 2 16.03 13.47 23.66
CA VAL A 2 17.35 14.13 23.67
C VAL A 2 17.85 14.13 22.23
N ILE A 3 18.53 15.19 21.83
CA ILE A 3 19.11 15.34 20.49
C ILE A 3 20.62 15.24 20.62
N ASP A 4 21.17 14.08 20.25
CA ASP A 4 22.61 13.81 20.39
C ASP A 4 23.29 13.61 19.03
N SER A 5 22.52 13.46 17.96
CA SER A 5 23.05 13.25 16.60
C SER A 5 22.31 14.05 15.54
N PHE A 6 22.96 14.21 14.38
CA PHE A 6 22.34 14.80 13.18
C PHE A 6 21.05 14.08 12.79
N SER A 7 21.02 12.75 12.90
CA SER A 7 19.82 11.96 12.59
C SER A 7 18.67 12.32 13.53
N ASP A 8 18.93 12.53 14.81
CA ASP A 8 17.88 12.88 15.79
C ASP A 8 17.24 14.23 15.46
N VAL A 9 18.01 15.19 14.96
CA VAL A 9 17.49 16.47 14.46
C VAL A 9 16.52 16.24 13.30
N ILE A 10 16.93 15.46 12.29
CA ILE A 10 16.13 15.24 11.08
C ILE A 10 14.86 14.44 11.39
N PHE A 11 14.96 13.38 12.20
CA PHE A 11 13.80 12.60 12.61
C PHE A 11 12.86 13.42 13.49
N SER A 12 13.37 14.23 14.42
CA SER A 12 12.54 15.13 15.22
C SER A 12 11.84 16.16 14.33
N LEU A 13 12.56 16.78 13.39
CA LEU A 13 12.00 17.73 12.43
C LEU A 13 10.86 17.09 11.63
N LEU A 14 11.08 15.90 11.05
CA LEU A 14 10.06 15.19 10.29
C LEU A 14 8.88 14.79 11.19
N PHE A 15 9.14 14.21 12.36
CA PHE A 15 8.12 13.73 13.29
C PHE A 15 7.18 14.87 13.69
N PHE A 16 7.72 15.98 14.18
CA PHE A 16 6.90 17.13 14.57
C PHE A 16 6.23 17.82 13.36
N SER A 17 6.84 17.77 12.18
CA SER A 17 6.19 18.24 10.94
C SER A 17 4.97 17.40 10.57
N VAL A 18 5.06 16.07 10.70
CA VAL A 18 3.94 15.13 10.45
C VAL A 18 2.87 15.27 11.53
N VAL A 19 3.24 15.33 12.81
CA VAL A 19 2.29 15.56 13.91
C VAL A 19 1.55 16.88 13.73
N GLY A 20 2.26 17.95 13.37
CA GLY A 20 1.67 19.25 13.06
C GLY A 20 0.63 19.16 11.93
N TRP A 21 1.02 18.51 10.82
CA TRP A 21 0.17 18.26 9.67
C TRP A 21 -1.09 17.42 10.00
N ILE A 22 -0.93 16.35 10.79
CA ILE A 22 -2.06 15.54 11.29
C ILE A 22 -2.98 16.41 12.13
N GLY A 23 -2.42 17.21 13.04
CA GLY A 23 -3.17 18.14 13.87
C GLY A 23 -3.99 19.13 13.04
N GLU A 24 -3.38 19.76 12.04
CA GLU A 24 -4.08 20.73 11.17
C GLU A 24 -5.21 20.05 10.39
N THR A 25 -4.94 18.86 9.87
CA THR A 25 -5.91 18.09 9.09
C THR A 25 -7.10 17.66 9.96
N ILE A 26 -6.86 17.20 11.18
CA ILE A 26 -7.92 16.83 12.15
C ILE A 26 -8.72 18.07 12.55
N LEU A 27 -8.05 19.17 12.92
CA LEU A 27 -8.71 20.41 13.32
C LEU A 27 -9.58 20.95 12.17
N HIS A 28 -9.10 20.89 10.93
CA HIS A 28 -9.87 21.28 9.76
C HIS A 28 -11.06 20.33 9.51
N LEU A 29 -10.86 19.02 9.63
CA LEU A 29 -11.93 18.03 9.50
C LEU A 29 -13.03 18.26 10.53
N ILE A 30 -12.68 18.59 11.77
CA ILE A 30 -13.65 18.88 12.84
C ILE A 30 -14.48 20.12 12.50
N HIS A 31 -13.83 21.21 12.06
CA HIS A 31 -14.49 22.50 11.81
C HIS A 31 -15.28 22.52 10.50
N TYR A 32 -14.73 21.97 9.42
CA TYR A 32 -15.28 22.11 8.06
C TYR A 32 -15.88 20.81 7.52
N LYS A 33 -15.80 19.70 8.26
CA LYS A 33 -16.30 18.36 7.87
C LYS A 33 -15.72 17.87 6.54
N LYS A 34 -14.55 18.37 6.15
CA LYS A 34 -13.87 18.03 4.90
C LYS A 34 -12.42 17.66 5.19
N PHE A 35 -12.00 16.54 4.62
CA PHE A 35 -10.59 16.16 4.64
C PHE A 35 -9.85 16.93 3.54
N VAL A 36 -8.87 17.72 3.95
CA VAL A 36 -8.05 18.53 3.06
C VAL A 36 -6.59 18.36 3.49
N ASN A 37 -5.69 18.16 2.52
CA ASN A 37 -4.26 18.22 2.78
C ASN A 37 -3.90 19.68 3.13
N LYS A 38 -3.80 19.94 4.44
CA LYS A 38 -3.41 21.22 5.02
C LYS A 38 -1.89 21.30 5.07
N GLY A 39 -1.30 22.12 4.22
CA GLY A 39 0.15 22.25 4.13
C GLY A 39 0.57 23.02 2.89
N PHE A 40 1.66 23.75 3.01
CA PHE A 40 2.29 24.45 1.88
C PHE A 40 2.99 23.47 0.94
N LEU A 41 3.58 22.42 1.52
CA LEU A 41 4.27 21.35 0.81
C LEU A 41 3.29 20.31 0.23
N PHE A 42 3.70 19.57 -0.79
CA PHE A 42 2.90 18.49 -1.38
C PHE A 42 2.74 17.30 -0.42
N GLY A 43 3.79 16.99 0.34
CA GLY A 43 3.84 15.88 1.29
C GLY A 43 3.04 16.11 2.57
N PRO A 44 2.76 15.03 3.34
CA PRO A 44 1.98 15.07 4.57
C PRO A 44 2.83 15.55 5.77
N TYR A 45 3.49 16.69 5.63
CA TYR A 45 4.33 17.28 6.65
C TYR A 45 4.34 18.80 6.52
N SER A 46 4.33 19.50 7.66
CA SER A 46 4.39 20.95 7.71
C SER A 46 5.67 21.39 8.47
N PRO A 47 6.73 21.83 7.75
CA PRO A 47 8.03 22.14 8.35
C PRO A 47 7.97 23.15 9.49
N MET A 48 7.00 24.06 9.46
CA MET A 48 6.74 25.04 10.52
C MET A 48 6.59 24.35 11.89
N TYR A 49 5.84 23.25 11.95
CA TYR A 49 5.68 22.49 13.18
C TYR A 49 6.92 21.66 13.53
N GLY A 50 7.67 21.19 12.53
CA GLY A 50 8.98 20.56 12.74
C GLY A 50 9.95 21.48 13.47
N PHE A 51 10.10 22.72 12.98
CA PHE A 51 10.96 23.73 13.61
C PHE A 51 10.46 24.12 15.00
N ALA A 52 9.14 24.28 15.18
CA ALA A 52 8.54 24.52 16.50
C ALA A 52 8.89 23.41 17.50
N GLY A 53 8.76 22.14 17.09
CA GLY A 53 9.10 20.99 17.92
C GLY A 53 10.59 20.96 18.28
N LEU A 54 11.47 21.22 17.31
CA LEU A 54 12.91 21.29 17.53
C LEU A 54 13.28 22.38 18.54
N ILE A 55 12.74 23.58 18.39
CA ILE A 55 12.96 24.70 19.33
C ILE A 55 12.48 24.32 20.74
N LEU A 56 11.32 23.69 20.87
CA LEU A 56 10.79 23.26 22.16
C LEU A 56 11.61 22.14 22.82
N ILE A 57 12.18 21.21 22.05
CA ILE A 57 13.12 20.20 22.57
C ILE A 57 14.38 20.88 23.08
N LEU A 58 14.98 21.78 22.29
CA LEU A 58 16.18 22.51 22.69
C LEU A 58 15.93 23.35 23.94
N PHE A 59 14.78 24.02 24.03
CA PHE A 59 14.37 24.75 25.24
C PHE A 59 14.30 23.84 26.46
N LYS A 60 13.70 22.64 26.34
CA LYS A 60 13.66 21.67 27.43
C LYS A 60 15.05 21.18 27.86
N MET A 61 15.96 21.00 26.90
CA MET A 61 17.33 20.57 27.18
C MET A 61 18.11 21.64 27.96
N ILE A 62 17.87 22.91 27.66
CA ILE A 62 18.50 24.04 28.36
C ILE A 62 17.86 24.28 29.73
N LEU A 63 16.53 24.19 29.82
CA LEU A 63 15.79 24.49 31.04
C LEU A 63 14.83 23.33 31.40
N PRO A 64 15.26 22.40 32.27
CA PRO A 64 14.46 21.25 32.69
C PRO A 64 13.38 21.67 33.70
N VAL A 65 12.27 22.22 33.20
CA VAL A 65 11.12 22.64 34.00
C VAL A 65 10.06 21.54 34.12
N PRO A 66 9.19 21.55 35.15
CA PRO A 66 8.06 20.63 35.23
C PRO A 66 7.08 20.82 34.07
N PHE A 67 6.28 19.77 33.79
CA PHE A 67 5.37 19.72 32.65
C PHE A 67 4.45 20.95 32.54
N LEU A 68 3.84 21.39 33.64
CA LEU A 68 2.92 22.52 33.63
C LEU A 68 3.60 23.82 33.17
N LEU A 69 4.81 24.12 33.68
CA LEU A 69 5.54 25.33 33.29
C LEU A 69 6.00 25.25 31.83
N PHE A 70 6.45 24.07 31.39
CA PHE A 70 6.79 23.84 29.99
C PHE A 70 5.59 24.04 29.06
N PHE A 71 4.43 23.51 29.45
CA PHE A 71 3.18 23.65 28.69
C PHE A 71 2.75 25.11 28.57
N LEU A 72 2.79 25.87 29.66
CA LEU A 72 2.47 27.31 29.63
C LEU A 72 3.43 28.09 28.72
N PHE A 73 4.73 27.77 28.78
CA PHE A 73 5.71 28.33 27.86
C PHE A 73 5.40 27.95 26.40
N ALA A 74 5.15 26.67 26.13
CA ALA A 74 4.82 26.18 24.80
C ALA A 74 3.56 26.86 24.24
N PHE A 75 2.56 27.13 25.09
CA PHE A 75 1.36 27.86 24.69
C PHE A 75 1.65 29.29 24.26
N LEU A 76 2.40 30.04 25.07
CA LEU A 76 2.84 31.40 24.70
C LEU A 76 3.74 31.39 23.46
N PHE A 77 4.62 30.39 23.34
CA PHE A 77 5.47 30.18 22.19
C PHE A 77 4.64 29.97 20.92
N PHE A 78 3.63 29.10 20.93
CA PHE A 78 2.79 28.88 19.75
C PHE A 78 1.99 30.12 19.35
N ILE A 79 1.52 30.92 20.31
CA ILE A 79 0.87 32.21 20.00
C ILE A 79 1.85 33.14 19.27
N PHE A 80 3.05 33.30 19.80
CA PHE A 80 4.09 34.13 19.17
C PHE A 80 4.53 33.59 17.81
N TYR A 81 4.74 32.28 17.73
CA TYR A 81 5.23 31.57 16.54
C TYR A 81 4.22 31.63 15.39
N GLU A 82 2.93 31.41 15.66
CA GLU A 82 1.88 31.53 14.64
C GLU A 82 1.69 32.98 14.20
N TYR A 83 1.73 33.94 15.13
CA TYR A 83 1.60 35.37 14.80
C TYR A 83 2.75 35.85 13.90
N THR A 84 3.99 35.53 14.27
CA THR A 84 5.18 35.90 13.51
C THR A 84 5.26 35.17 12.17
N GLY A 85 4.95 33.87 12.14
CA GLY A 85 4.87 33.09 10.90
C GLY A 85 3.87 33.68 9.91
N ASN A 86 2.68 34.07 10.39
CA ASN A 86 1.66 34.72 9.56
C ASN A 86 2.17 36.06 8.99
N LEU A 87 2.79 36.90 9.81
CA LEU A 87 3.34 38.21 9.38
C LEU A 87 4.48 38.08 8.36
N VAL A 88 5.41 37.15 8.60
CA VAL A 88 6.54 36.91 7.70
C VAL A 88 6.03 36.42 6.34
N LEU A 89 5.13 35.43 6.33
CA LEU A 89 4.58 34.91 5.09
C LEU A 89 3.76 35.96 4.33
N GLU A 90 2.97 36.77 5.03
CA GLU A 90 2.20 37.85 4.40
C GLU A 90 3.13 38.88 3.75
N LYS A 91 4.21 39.30 4.42
CA LYS A 91 5.18 40.23 3.83
C LYS A 91 5.91 39.67 2.61
N LEU A 92 6.18 38.37 2.61
CA LEU A 92 6.89 37.70 1.51
C LEU A 92 5.99 37.44 0.29
N THR A 93 4.68 37.24 0.51
CA THR A 93 3.77 36.75 -0.54
C THR A 93 2.64 37.71 -0.90
N ASN A 94 2.43 38.78 -0.12
CA ASN A 94 1.24 39.63 -0.17
C ASN A 94 -0.08 38.86 0.00
N ILE A 95 -0.02 37.69 0.63
CA ILE A 95 -1.16 36.79 0.88
C ILE A 95 -1.19 36.47 2.38
N GLN A 96 -2.33 36.72 3.02
CA GLN A 96 -2.60 36.20 4.35
C GLN A 96 -3.06 34.75 4.23
N TRP A 97 -2.16 33.80 4.48
CA TRP A 97 -2.38 32.36 4.26
C TRP A 97 -3.46 31.74 5.15
N TRP A 98 -3.57 32.20 6.39
CA TRP A 98 -4.65 31.82 7.29
C TRP A 98 -5.22 33.06 7.97
N ASN A 99 -6.55 33.07 8.10
CA ASN A 99 -7.29 34.14 8.72
C ASN A 99 -8.37 33.55 9.65
N TYR A 100 -8.38 34.00 10.91
CA TYR A 100 -9.31 33.56 11.96
C TYR A 100 -10.30 34.66 12.39
N ASP A 101 -10.50 35.68 11.57
CA ASP A 101 -11.49 36.74 11.79
C ASP A 101 -12.88 36.13 12.01
N GLY A 102 -13.66 36.72 12.92
CA GLY A 102 -14.98 36.22 13.29
C GLY A 102 -14.99 35.08 14.32
N ARG A 103 -13.83 34.53 14.71
CA ARG A 103 -13.75 33.56 15.82
C ARG A 103 -13.62 34.27 17.17
N LYS A 104 -14.28 33.76 18.23
CA LYS A 104 -14.32 34.45 19.55
C LYS A 104 -12.98 34.54 20.29
N LEU A 105 -12.03 33.64 20.04
CA LEU A 105 -10.74 33.55 20.75
C LEU A 105 -9.55 33.71 19.79
N GLN A 106 -9.63 34.73 18.94
CA GLN A 106 -8.60 35.06 17.96
C GLN A 106 -7.81 36.30 18.37
N PHE A 107 -6.58 36.41 17.88
CA PHE A 107 -5.78 37.63 17.98
C PHE A 107 -5.45 38.18 16.59
N ARG A 108 -6.03 39.36 16.27
CA ARG A 108 -5.89 40.10 15.00
C ARG A 108 -6.10 39.27 13.71
N GLY A 109 -6.90 38.22 13.78
CA GLY A 109 -7.15 37.27 12.70
C GLY A 109 -5.98 36.34 12.40
N ARG A 110 -4.88 36.40 13.16
CA ARG A 110 -3.61 35.72 12.84
C ARG A 110 -3.32 34.51 13.71
N VAL A 111 -3.81 34.53 14.94
CA VAL A 111 -3.67 33.43 15.91
C VAL A 111 -5.05 33.04 16.40
N TYR A 112 -5.26 31.74 16.58
CA TYR A 112 -6.47 31.21 17.21
C TYR A 112 -6.08 30.43 18.47
N PHE A 113 -6.42 30.96 19.65
CA PHE A 113 -5.92 30.43 20.92
C PHE A 113 -6.24 28.95 21.17
N PRO A 114 -7.42 28.41 20.81
CA PRO A 114 -7.67 26.98 20.93
C PRO A 114 -6.71 26.10 20.12
N TYR A 115 -6.21 26.58 18.97
CA TYR A 115 -5.20 25.85 18.20
C TYR A 115 -3.85 25.91 18.89
N ALA A 116 -3.41 27.10 19.32
CA ALA A 116 -2.18 27.25 20.08
C ALA A 116 -2.18 26.38 21.35
N PHE A 117 -3.32 26.29 22.05
CA PHE A 117 -3.50 25.43 23.23
C PHE A 117 -3.37 23.95 22.87
N PHE A 118 -4.06 23.52 21.82
CA PHE A 118 -3.99 22.15 21.32
C PHE A 118 -2.56 21.74 20.98
N TYR A 119 -1.84 22.55 20.19
CA TYR A 119 -0.46 22.25 19.81
C TYR A 119 0.48 22.29 21.01
N ALA A 120 0.33 23.25 21.92
CA ALA A 120 1.11 23.30 23.15
C ALA A 120 0.95 22.03 23.97
N LEU A 121 -0.29 21.52 24.12
CA LEU A 121 -0.57 20.32 24.89
C LEU A 121 0.03 19.10 24.21
N VAL A 122 -0.25 18.90 22.92
CA VAL A 122 0.25 17.75 22.14
C VAL A 122 1.78 17.72 22.13
N PHE A 123 2.44 18.84 21.85
CA PHE A 123 3.90 18.90 21.76
C PHE A 123 4.53 18.69 23.13
N SER A 124 3.96 19.26 24.18
CA SER A 124 4.41 19.06 25.56
C SER A 124 4.29 17.58 25.96
N CYS A 125 3.17 16.93 25.68
CA CYS A 125 2.99 15.50 25.92
C CYS A 125 4.00 14.66 25.14
N LEU A 126 4.23 14.94 23.86
CA LEU A 126 5.21 14.20 23.04
C LEU A 126 6.65 14.41 23.51
N ILE A 127 7.02 15.60 23.94
CA ILE A 127 8.37 15.91 24.42
C ILE A 127 8.63 15.30 25.80
N PHE A 128 7.62 15.19 26.66
CA PHE A 128 7.73 14.56 27.99
C PHE A 128 7.61 13.05 27.95
N TYR A 129 6.63 12.53 27.22
CA TYR A 129 6.23 11.12 27.28
C TYR A 129 6.45 10.36 25.97
N GLY A 130 6.81 11.03 24.87
CA GLY A 130 7.06 10.40 23.58
C GLY A 130 8.45 9.76 23.42
N GLY A 131 9.33 9.87 24.42
CA GLY A 131 10.66 9.25 24.40
C GLY A 131 10.66 7.75 24.09
N PRO A 132 9.81 6.93 24.74
CA PRO A 132 9.67 5.51 24.42
C PRO A 132 9.26 5.24 22.98
N ILE A 133 8.44 6.09 22.36
CA ILE A 133 8.04 5.94 20.95
C ILE A 133 9.25 6.09 20.04
N PHE A 134 10.09 7.09 20.28
CA PHE A 134 11.34 7.27 19.52
C PHE A 134 12.33 6.13 19.75
N GLY A 135 12.44 5.66 21.00
CA GLY A 135 13.25 4.49 21.33
C GLY A 135 12.80 3.22 20.62
N LEU A 136 11.49 2.98 20.53
CA LEU A 136 10.92 1.83 19.81
C LEU A 136 11.14 1.93 18.30
N LEU A 137 11.02 3.13 17.72
CA LEU A 137 11.14 3.32 16.27
C LEU A 137 12.60 3.26 15.79
N PHE A 138 13.55 3.77 16.58
CA PHE A 138 14.91 4.01 16.11
C PHE A 138 16.02 3.41 16.98
N GLY A 139 15.73 3.00 18.22
CA GLY A 139 16.74 2.64 19.23
C GLY A 139 17.65 1.47 18.84
N ASN A 140 17.15 0.51 18.06
CA ASN A 140 17.92 -0.66 17.61
C ASN A 140 18.51 -0.50 16.21
N THR A 141 18.37 0.67 15.57
CA THR A 141 18.81 0.86 14.18
C THR A 141 20.27 1.34 14.14
N PRO A 142 21.16 0.70 13.36
CA PRO A 142 22.55 1.14 13.24
C PRO A 142 22.66 2.61 12.79
N SER A 143 23.58 3.37 13.41
CA SER A 143 23.70 4.81 13.16
C SER A 143 24.01 5.18 11.70
N ALA A 144 24.71 4.31 10.97
CA ALA A 144 24.97 4.47 9.54
C ALA A 144 23.68 4.39 8.70
N VAL A 145 22.78 3.47 9.05
CA VAL A 145 21.47 3.32 8.39
C VAL A 145 20.60 4.54 8.69
N LEU A 146 20.58 5.00 9.95
CA LEU A 146 19.85 6.21 10.33
C LEU A 146 20.36 7.47 9.60
N ARG A 147 21.68 7.60 9.38
CA ARG A 147 22.24 8.70 8.60
C ARG A 147 21.80 8.64 7.13
N LEU A 148 21.84 7.47 6.51
CA LEU A 148 21.41 7.29 5.12
C LEU A 148 19.92 7.62 4.95
N ILE A 149 19.06 7.14 5.86
CA ILE A 149 17.62 7.46 5.86
C ILE A 149 17.41 8.96 6.05
N SER A 150 18.11 9.58 7.01
CA SER A 150 18.05 11.03 7.25
C SER A 150 18.42 11.84 6.00
N SER A 151 19.49 11.46 5.30
CA SER A 151 19.88 12.10 4.04
C SER A 151 18.80 11.95 2.96
N GLY A 152 18.18 10.77 2.84
CA GLY A 152 17.06 10.53 1.94
C GLY A 152 15.85 11.41 2.25
N ILE A 153 15.47 11.53 3.53
CA ILE A 153 14.38 12.40 3.99
C ILE A 153 14.64 13.86 3.61
N ILE A 154 15.87 14.36 3.83
CA ILE A 154 16.24 15.74 3.46
C ILE A 154 16.08 15.96 1.96
N ILE A 155 16.55 15.03 1.12
CA ILE A 155 16.42 15.14 -0.34
C ILE A 155 14.94 15.24 -0.74
N VAL A 156 14.07 14.43 -0.13
CA VAL A 156 12.63 14.48 -0.38
C VAL A 156 12.03 15.83 0.03
N ILE A 157 12.33 16.31 1.25
CA ILE A 157 11.82 17.59 1.75
C ILE A 157 12.30 18.76 0.88
N ILE A 158 13.58 18.78 0.49
CA ILE A 158 14.15 19.82 -0.39
C ILE A 158 13.47 19.79 -1.76
N THR A 159 13.29 18.60 -2.33
CA THR A 159 12.63 18.43 -3.63
C THR A 159 11.19 18.95 -3.58
N ASP A 160 10.44 18.58 -2.54
CA ASP A 160 9.08 19.07 -2.33
C ASP A 160 9.04 20.58 -2.12
N GLN A 161 9.95 21.12 -1.31
CA GLN A 161 10.06 22.56 -1.08
C GLN A 161 10.34 23.31 -2.38
N TYR A 162 11.23 22.81 -3.23
CA TYR A 162 11.48 23.37 -4.55
C TYR A 162 10.22 23.40 -5.41
N PHE A 163 9.52 22.27 -5.55
CA PHE A 163 8.29 22.21 -6.34
C PHE A 163 7.16 23.05 -5.75
N SER A 164 7.07 23.15 -4.42
CA SER A 164 6.05 23.96 -3.74
C SER A 164 6.31 25.45 -3.87
N LEU A 165 7.58 25.88 -3.85
CA LEU A 165 7.97 27.26 -4.16
C LEU A 165 7.74 27.60 -5.63
N LYS A 166 8.07 26.68 -6.55
CA LYS A 166 7.74 26.85 -7.97
C LYS A 166 6.23 27.01 -8.17
N ASN A 167 5.42 26.16 -7.52
CA ASN A 167 3.96 26.26 -7.57
C ASN A 167 3.43 27.57 -6.96
N LEU A 168 4.13 28.15 -5.98
CA LEU A 168 3.80 29.47 -5.45
C LEU A 168 4.16 30.59 -6.43
N ALA A 169 5.33 30.53 -7.07
CA ALA A 169 5.73 31.50 -8.09
C ALA A 169 4.75 31.47 -9.29
N ASP A 170 4.46 30.27 -9.81
CA ASP A 170 3.48 30.07 -10.87
C ASP A 170 2.09 30.59 -10.47
N PHE A 171 1.72 30.49 -9.19
CA PHE A 171 0.47 31.05 -8.69
C PHE A 171 0.48 32.57 -8.64
N HIS A 172 1.60 33.18 -8.23
CA HIS A 172 1.76 34.63 -8.20
C HIS A 172 1.68 35.25 -9.61
N ASP A 173 2.33 34.62 -10.59
CA ASP A 173 2.25 35.04 -11.99
C ASP A 173 0.80 34.99 -12.50
N ARG A 174 0.08 33.89 -12.20
CA ARG A 174 -1.34 33.76 -12.56
C ARG A 174 -2.23 34.79 -11.89
N LEU A 175 -1.99 35.08 -10.61
CA LEU A 175 -2.72 36.14 -9.92
C LEU A 175 -2.49 37.48 -10.60
N THR A 176 -1.27 37.74 -11.05
CA THR A 176 -0.91 38.98 -11.74
C THR A 176 -1.59 39.07 -13.10
N ASP A 177 -1.55 38.00 -13.89
CA ASP A 177 -2.22 37.91 -15.19
C ASP A 177 -3.74 38.02 -15.05
N TRP A 178 -4.32 37.35 -14.04
CA TRP A 178 -5.73 37.44 -13.73
C TRP A 178 -6.16 38.85 -13.33
N LYS A 179 -5.39 39.53 -12.45
CA LYS A 179 -5.70 40.91 -12.05
C LYS A 179 -5.67 41.86 -13.26
N LYS A 180 -4.72 41.70 -14.17
CA LYS A 180 -4.66 42.49 -15.42
C LYS A 180 -5.89 42.24 -16.30
N LEU A 181 -6.27 40.97 -16.50
CA LEU A 181 -7.45 40.62 -17.28
C LEU A 181 -8.74 41.15 -16.63
N TYR A 182 -8.88 40.98 -15.32
CA TYR A 182 -10.04 41.44 -14.57
C TYR A 182 -10.18 42.96 -14.66
N ALA A 183 -9.09 43.72 -14.49
CA ALA A 183 -9.10 45.18 -14.63
C ALA A 183 -9.53 45.63 -16.05
N LYS A 184 -9.01 44.96 -17.09
CA LYS A 184 -9.42 45.21 -18.48
C LYS A 184 -10.91 44.96 -18.69
N LEU A 185 -11.45 43.87 -18.13
CA LEU A 185 -12.87 43.56 -18.22
C LEU A 185 -13.74 44.54 -17.44
N ASP A 186 -13.24 45.07 -16.31
CA ASP A 186 -13.94 46.05 -15.50
C ASP A 186 -14.04 47.40 -16.21
N GLU A 187 -12.95 47.87 -16.81
CA GLU A 187 -12.93 49.08 -17.65
C GLU A 187 -13.88 48.97 -18.85
N GLU A 188 -14.01 47.78 -19.44
CA GLU A 188 -14.93 47.51 -20.55
C GLU A 188 -16.39 47.26 -20.10
N GLY A 189 -16.67 47.24 -18.80
CA GLY A 189 -18.01 46.92 -18.25
C GLY A 189 -18.44 45.46 -18.46
N LYS A 190 -17.49 44.56 -18.70
CA LYS A 190 -17.68 43.15 -19.06
C LYS A 190 -17.43 42.16 -17.90
N CYS A 191 -17.29 42.64 -16.66
CA CYS A 191 -17.11 41.78 -15.48
C CYS A 191 -18.19 40.70 -15.30
N GLN A 192 -19.42 40.96 -15.76
CA GLN A 192 -20.50 39.96 -15.72
C GLN A 192 -20.18 38.70 -16.52
N LEU A 193 -19.34 38.78 -17.56
CA LEU A 193 -18.91 37.61 -18.31
C LEU A 193 -18.21 36.63 -17.36
N VAL A 194 -17.21 37.08 -16.60
CA VAL A 194 -16.40 36.17 -15.76
C VAL A 194 -17.09 35.69 -14.49
N GLN A 195 -18.21 36.29 -14.07
CA GLN A 195 -18.99 35.87 -12.89
C GLN A 195 -19.81 34.58 -13.09
N ILE A 196 -19.81 34.04 -14.30
CA ILE A 196 -20.66 32.94 -14.73
C ILE A 196 -20.14 31.58 -14.23
N LYS A 197 -21.00 30.86 -13.50
CA LYS A 197 -20.65 29.61 -12.78
C LYS A 197 -20.80 28.33 -13.61
N ASN A 198 -21.45 28.37 -14.77
CA ASN A 198 -21.82 27.18 -15.54
C ASN A 198 -21.00 27.00 -16.83
N LYS A 199 -20.70 25.74 -17.16
CA LYS A 199 -19.93 25.34 -18.36
C LYS A 199 -20.57 25.83 -19.67
N THR A 200 -21.89 25.72 -19.78
CA THR A 200 -22.67 26.05 -20.98
C THR A 200 -22.63 27.54 -21.34
N GLU A 201 -22.47 28.40 -20.33
CA GLU A 201 -22.43 29.85 -20.49
C GLU A 201 -20.99 30.33 -20.72
N PHE A 202 -19.96 29.63 -20.20
CA PHE A 202 -18.56 29.90 -20.55
C PHE A 202 -18.24 29.64 -22.02
N ASP A 203 -18.87 28.63 -22.62
CA ASP A 203 -18.72 28.34 -24.05
C ASP A 203 -19.27 29.47 -24.94
N GLN A 204 -20.09 30.37 -24.39
CA GLN A 204 -20.67 31.54 -25.07
C GLN A 204 -19.75 32.78 -25.01
N PHE A 205 -18.61 32.72 -24.30
CA PHE A 205 -17.70 33.86 -24.21
C PHE A 205 -17.01 34.12 -25.56
N PRO A 206 -16.60 35.37 -25.84
CA PRO A 206 -15.72 35.67 -26.96
C PRO A 206 -14.50 34.74 -26.95
N PRO A 207 -14.10 34.18 -28.11
CA PRO A 207 -13.03 33.19 -28.20
C PRO A 207 -11.70 33.72 -27.65
N GLU A 208 -11.41 35.02 -27.84
CA GLU A 208 -10.23 35.71 -27.31
C GLU A 208 -10.17 35.67 -25.77
N ILE A 209 -11.25 36.09 -25.10
CA ILE A 209 -11.33 36.08 -23.63
C ILE A 209 -11.25 34.64 -23.11
N ARG A 210 -11.89 33.69 -23.79
CA ARG A 210 -11.82 32.27 -23.42
C ARG A 210 -10.41 31.71 -23.51
N GLU A 211 -9.64 32.09 -24.54
CA GLU A 211 -8.25 31.68 -24.71
C GLU A 211 -7.33 32.29 -23.65
N GLU A 212 -7.51 33.58 -23.33
CA GLU A 212 -6.79 34.24 -22.23
C GLU A 212 -7.09 33.56 -20.88
N ILE A 213 -8.38 33.29 -20.58
CA ILE A 213 -8.78 32.57 -19.36
C ILE A 213 -8.17 31.17 -19.32
N ASN A 214 -8.29 30.40 -20.41
CA ASN A 214 -7.71 29.05 -20.48
C ASN A 214 -6.18 29.10 -20.32
N THR A 215 -5.50 30.12 -20.85
CA THR A 215 -4.04 30.27 -20.66
C THR A 215 -3.69 30.49 -19.19
N ILE A 216 -4.50 31.27 -18.47
CA ILE A 216 -4.35 31.53 -17.03
C ILE A 216 -4.69 30.28 -16.20
N THR A 217 -5.65 29.45 -16.63
CA THR A 217 -6.13 28.30 -15.84
C THR A 217 -5.50 26.95 -16.21
N GLU A 218 -5.08 26.71 -17.45
CA GLU A 218 -4.62 25.40 -17.97
C GLU A 218 -3.14 25.04 -17.71
N LYS A 219 -2.28 25.99 -17.32
CA LYS A 219 -0.83 25.70 -17.09
C LYS A 219 -0.63 24.54 -16.08
N GLU A 220 0.40 23.74 -16.34
CA GLU A 220 0.59 22.33 -15.89
C GLU A 220 0.73 22.08 -14.37
N HIS A 221 0.76 23.11 -13.52
CA HIS A 221 0.93 22.99 -12.07
C HIS A 221 -0.06 23.89 -11.31
N SER A 222 -0.96 23.25 -10.56
CA SER A 222 -2.28 23.75 -10.17
C SER A 222 -2.26 24.82 -9.06
N GLY A 223 -2.52 26.08 -9.41
CA GLY A 223 -2.86 27.14 -8.44
C GLY A 223 -4.07 26.79 -7.55
N TYR A 224 -5.00 25.97 -8.07
CA TYR A 224 -6.15 25.45 -7.31
C TYR A 224 -5.75 24.75 -6.00
N ARG A 225 -4.59 24.07 -5.97
CA ARG A 225 -4.11 23.39 -4.76
C ARG A 225 -4.01 24.35 -3.58
N LEU A 226 -3.45 25.55 -3.81
CA LEU A 226 -3.25 26.55 -2.76
C LEU A 226 -4.59 27.04 -2.22
N PHE A 227 -5.56 27.35 -3.09
CA PHE A 227 -6.93 27.69 -2.68
C PHE A 227 -7.64 26.58 -1.90
N LYS A 228 -7.37 25.31 -2.25
CA LYS A 228 -7.92 24.16 -1.55
C LYS A 228 -7.29 24.01 -0.16
N SER A 229 -5.96 24.08 -0.07
CA SER A 229 -5.20 23.95 1.18
C SER A 229 -5.44 25.12 2.13
N TYR A 230 -5.64 26.33 1.59
CA TYR A 230 -5.88 27.55 2.35
C TYR A 230 -7.20 28.22 1.93
N PRO A 231 -8.37 27.66 2.34
CA PRO A 231 -9.67 28.20 1.95
C PRO A 231 -9.94 29.60 2.47
N ASP A 232 -9.39 29.90 3.65
CA ASP A 232 -9.54 31.17 4.38
C ASP A 232 -8.43 32.18 4.02
N MET A 233 -7.65 31.91 2.96
CA MET A 233 -6.59 32.83 2.54
C MET A 233 -7.20 34.14 2.04
N LYS A 234 -6.59 35.27 2.42
CA LYS A 234 -6.98 36.60 1.92
C LYS A 234 -5.84 37.19 1.09
N ILE A 235 -6.18 37.66 -0.10
CA ILE A 235 -5.28 38.43 -0.97
C ILE A 235 -5.66 39.90 -0.81
N LYS A 236 -4.67 40.76 -0.64
CA LYS A 236 -4.91 42.19 -0.45
C LYS A 236 -5.56 42.81 -1.69
N ASP A 237 -6.55 43.69 -1.45
CA ASP A 237 -7.19 44.59 -2.41
C ASP A 237 -8.06 43.95 -3.53
N ASP A 238 -8.48 42.67 -3.42
CA ASP A 238 -9.11 41.97 -4.56
C ASP A 238 -10.09 40.83 -4.16
N GLY A 239 -11.09 41.11 -3.31
CA GLY A 239 -11.99 40.06 -2.79
C GLY A 239 -12.85 39.35 -3.85
N GLU A 240 -13.48 40.13 -4.74
CA GLU A 240 -14.42 39.61 -5.75
C GLU A 240 -13.69 38.91 -6.90
N SER A 241 -12.66 39.57 -7.46
CA SER A 241 -11.87 39.03 -8.58
C SER A 241 -11.23 37.68 -8.24
N ILE A 242 -10.74 37.51 -7.01
CA ILE A 242 -10.12 36.26 -6.55
C ILE A 242 -11.13 35.14 -6.34
N THR A 243 -12.35 35.48 -5.91
CA THR A 243 -13.45 34.51 -5.78
C THR A 243 -13.78 33.91 -7.14
N ILE A 244 -13.83 34.74 -8.19
CA ILE A 244 -14.07 34.32 -9.57
C ILE A 244 -12.93 33.42 -10.08
N LEU A 245 -11.67 33.81 -9.85
CA LEU A 245 -10.52 32.97 -10.23
C LEU A 245 -10.56 31.60 -9.56
N LYS A 246 -10.95 31.54 -8.28
CA LYS A 246 -11.07 30.28 -7.53
C LYS A 246 -12.12 29.35 -8.16
N ASP A 247 -13.26 29.89 -8.57
CA ASP A 247 -14.33 29.14 -9.24
C ASP A 247 -13.87 28.63 -10.62
N LEU A 248 -13.18 29.46 -11.41
CA LEU A 248 -12.61 29.07 -12.71
C LEU A 248 -11.57 27.95 -12.58
N LEU A 249 -10.66 28.06 -11.60
CA LEU A 249 -9.65 27.03 -11.31
C LEU A 249 -10.29 25.72 -10.83
N GLN A 250 -11.41 25.78 -10.10
CA GLN A 250 -12.12 24.59 -9.64
C GLN A 250 -12.74 23.83 -10.81
N ARG A 251 -13.38 24.54 -11.74
CA ARG A 251 -13.96 23.97 -12.96
C ARG A 251 -12.92 23.19 -13.79
N ASP A 252 -11.71 23.75 -13.94
CA ASP A 252 -10.69 23.16 -14.79
C ASP A 252 -10.01 21.93 -14.16
N LYS A 253 -9.93 21.89 -12.83
CA LYS A 253 -9.54 20.66 -12.13
C LYS A 253 -10.47 19.50 -12.46
N ASP A 254 -11.79 19.73 -12.48
CA ASP A 254 -12.74 18.64 -12.74
C ASP A 254 -12.57 18.10 -14.16
N ARG A 255 -12.27 18.97 -15.15
CA ARG A 255 -11.85 18.56 -16.51
C ARG A 255 -10.57 17.71 -16.49
N TRP A 256 -9.56 18.10 -15.72
CA TRP A 256 -8.28 17.36 -15.64
C TRP A 256 -8.45 15.98 -14.99
N VAL A 257 -9.19 15.91 -13.89
CA VAL A 257 -9.48 14.65 -13.19
C VAL A 257 -10.22 13.71 -14.13
N GLU A 258 -11.25 14.17 -14.82
CA GLU A 258 -12.00 13.38 -15.80
C GLU A 258 -11.10 12.85 -16.93
N ARG A 259 -10.27 13.71 -17.52
CA ARG A 259 -9.28 13.32 -18.54
C ARG A 259 -8.28 12.28 -18.00
N GLY A 260 -7.79 12.46 -16.77
CA GLY A 260 -6.85 11.55 -16.10
C GLY A 260 -7.46 10.17 -15.83
N TRP A 261 -8.71 10.13 -15.38
CA TRP A 261 -9.48 8.89 -15.20
C TRP A 261 -9.71 8.16 -16.53
N ILE A 262 -10.10 8.89 -17.58
CA ILE A 262 -10.29 8.32 -18.92
C ILE A 262 -8.97 7.75 -19.46
N LYS A 263 -7.85 8.47 -19.33
CA LYS A 263 -6.52 8.02 -19.76
C LYS A 263 -6.08 6.76 -19.01
N THR A 264 -6.29 6.72 -17.70
CA THR A 264 -5.95 5.56 -16.85
C THR A 264 -6.82 4.34 -17.15
N LYS A 265 -8.14 4.54 -17.31
CA LYS A 265 -9.07 3.47 -17.71
C LYS A 265 -8.73 2.90 -19.08
N THR A 266 -8.37 3.76 -20.04
CA THR A 266 -7.95 3.36 -21.39
C THR A 266 -6.64 2.58 -21.36
N LYS A 267 -5.64 3.04 -20.59
CA LYS A 267 -4.36 2.34 -20.43
C LYS A 267 -4.53 0.97 -19.74
N SER A 268 -5.38 0.90 -18.71
CA SER A 268 -5.72 -0.35 -18.02
C SER A 268 -6.44 -1.32 -18.95
N LYS A 269 -7.43 -0.85 -19.73
CA LYS A 269 -8.15 -1.68 -20.70
C LYS A 269 -7.20 -2.26 -21.76
N ARG A 270 -6.33 -1.43 -22.35
CA ARG A 270 -5.29 -1.88 -23.29
C ARG A 270 -4.34 -2.90 -22.66
N PHE A 271 -3.95 -2.70 -21.39
CA PHE A 271 -3.11 -3.64 -20.66
C PHE A 271 -3.80 -5.00 -20.47
N ILE A 272 -5.06 -5.01 -20.04
CA ILE A 272 -5.85 -6.23 -19.85
C ILE A 272 -6.06 -6.97 -21.18
N GLU A 273 -6.35 -6.25 -22.26
CA GLU A 273 -6.50 -6.85 -23.60
C GLU A 273 -5.18 -7.48 -24.09
N SER A 274 -4.06 -6.78 -23.96
CA SER A 274 -2.73 -7.33 -24.26
C SER A 274 -2.41 -8.56 -23.41
N ALA A 275 -2.71 -8.52 -22.11
CA ALA A 275 -2.46 -9.63 -21.19
C ALA A 275 -3.31 -10.88 -21.56
N LYS A 276 -4.59 -10.68 -21.91
CA LYS A 276 -5.47 -11.76 -22.39
C LYS A 276 -4.98 -12.36 -23.71
N GLN A 277 -4.48 -11.54 -24.62
CA GLN A 277 -3.90 -12.00 -25.88
C GLN A 277 -2.64 -12.84 -25.64
N ASP A 278 -1.72 -12.36 -24.80
CA ASP A 278 -0.49 -13.07 -24.42
C ASP A 278 -0.79 -14.47 -23.84
N ALA A 279 -1.80 -14.57 -22.95
CA ALA A 279 -2.26 -15.83 -22.38
C ALA A 279 -2.86 -16.78 -23.44
N ARG A 280 -3.66 -16.25 -24.36
CA ARG A 280 -4.32 -17.04 -25.41
C ARG A 280 -3.31 -17.58 -26.42
N GLU A 281 -2.30 -16.79 -26.76
CA GLU A 281 -1.21 -17.20 -27.66
C GLU A 281 -0.39 -18.34 -27.05
N LEU A 282 -0.03 -18.24 -25.77
CA LEU A 282 0.73 -19.29 -25.09
C LEU A 282 -0.07 -20.59 -24.95
N THR A 283 -1.35 -20.50 -24.61
CA THR A 283 -2.17 -21.68 -24.33
C THR A 283 -2.84 -22.27 -25.57
N GLY A 284 -3.02 -21.50 -26.64
CA GLY A 284 -3.91 -21.85 -27.75
C GLY A 284 -5.39 -21.97 -27.30
N GLY A 285 -5.75 -21.34 -26.18
CA GLY A 285 -7.02 -21.53 -25.48
C GLY A 285 -6.95 -22.59 -24.37
N LEU A 286 -7.47 -22.24 -23.19
CA LEU A 286 -7.62 -23.15 -22.06
C LEU A 286 -8.91 -23.97 -22.21
N ASN A 287 -8.79 -25.28 -22.00
CA ASN A 287 -9.91 -26.20 -21.85
C ASN A 287 -9.69 -27.06 -20.60
N PHE A 288 -10.73 -27.78 -20.18
CA PHE A 288 -10.67 -28.60 -18.96
C PHE A 288 -9.46 -29.55 -18.93
N SER A 289 -9.19 -30.26 -20.03
CA SER A 289 -8.02 -31.15 -20.11
C SER A 289 -6.72 -30.41 -19.85
N LYS A 290 -6.47 -29.26 -20.50
CA LYS A 290 -5.23 -28.49 -20.25
C LYS A 290 -5.11 -28.01 -18.81
N VAL A 291 -6.20 -27.54 -18.21
CA VAL A 291 -6.23 -27.12 -16.81
C VAL A 291 -5.88 -28.30 -15.90
N PHE A 292 -6.45 -29.47 -16.16
CA PHE A 292 -6.17 -30.69 -15.40
C PHE A 292 -4.71 -31.18 -15.59
N TRP A 293 -4.17 -31.14 -16.81
CA TRP A 293 -2.77 -31.49 -17.02
C TRP A 293 -1.81 -30.48 -16.38
N ILE A 294 -2.14 -29.19 -16.36
CA ILE A 294 -1.40 -28.16 -15.61
C ILE A 294 -1.41 -28.52 -14.11
N PHE A 295 -2.58 -28.85 -13.55
CA PHE A 295 -2.71 -29.31 -12.18
C PHE A 295 -1.80 -30.51 -11.88
N LEU A 296 -1.84 -31.55 -12.72
CA LEU A 296 -1.01 -32.75 -12.56
C LEU A 296 0.48 -32.43 -12.57
N ILE A 297 0.96 -31.66 -13.56
CA ILE A 297 2.39 -31.35 -13.65
C ILE A 297 2.84 -30.44 -12.51
N CYS A 298 1.99 -29.54 -12.01
CA CYS A 298 2.29 -28.74 -10.82
C CYS A 298 2.49 -29.65 -9.60
N GLY A 299 1.64 -30.67 -9.44
CA GLY A 299 1.77 -31.65 -8.35
C GLY A 299 3.05 -32.49 -8.43
N ILE A 300 3.40 -32.98 -9.62
CA ILE A 300 4.65 -33.74 -9.85
C ILE A 300 5.87 -32.84 -9.67
N PHE A 301 5.83 -31.63 -10.23
CA PHE A 301 6.91 -30.66 -10.13
C PHE A 301 7.17 -30.28 -8.67
N GLY A 302 6.11 -30.03 -7.90
CA GLY A 302 6.20 -29.78 -6.46
C GLY A 302 6.83 -30.94 -5.70
N TYR A 303 6.36 -32.17 -5.95
CA TYR A 303 6.94 -33.38 -5.36
C TYR A 303 8.46 -33.49 -5.63
N VAL A 304 8.88 -33.31 -6.89
CA VAL A 304 10.30 -33.38 -7.26
C VAL A 304 11.11 -32.27 -6.57
N VAL A 305 10.61 -31.03 -6.60
CA VAL A 305 11.29 -29.89 -5.96
C VAL A 305 11.43 -30.10 -4.45
N GLU A 306 10.37 -30.54 -3.77
CA GLU A 306 10.39 -30.73 -2.33
C GLU A 306 11.28 -31.91 -1.93
N THR A 307 11.29 -32.98 -2.71
CA THR A 307 12.19 -34.14 -2.49
C THR A 307 13.65 -33.73 -2.65
N LEU A 308 13.97 -32.94 -3.70
CA LEU A 308 15.32 -32.40 -3.89
C LEU A 308 15.71 -31.43 -2.77
N PHE A 309 14.78 -30.59 -2.32
CA PHE A 309 15.01 -29.68 -1.22
C PHE A 309 15.29 -30.43 0.10
N ALA A 310 14.53 -31.48 0.39
CA ALA A 310 14.76 -32.34 1.55
C ALA A 310 16.12 -33.04 1.48
N LEU A 311 16.50 -33.54 0.30
CA LEU A 311 17.81 -34.15 0.09
C LEU A 311 18.96 -33.16 0.35
N VAL A 312 18.85 -31.92 -0.17
CA VAL A 312 19.89 -30.89 0.00
C VAL A 312 19.97 -30.37 1.44
N THR A 313 18.83 -30.23 2.13
CA THR A 313 18.79 -29.63 3.47
C THR A 313 18.99 -30.62 4.60
N ARG A 314 18.49 -31.85 4.47
CA ARG A 314 18.52 -32.88 5.52
C ARG A 314 19.46 -34.04 5.21
N GLY A 315 19.94 -34.15 3.96
CA GLY A 315 20.81 -35.25 3.54
C GLY A 315 20.11 -36.61 3.41
N VAL A 316 18.78 -36.65 3.56
CA VAL A 316 17.97 -37.88 3.52
C VAL A 316 16.94 -37.79 2.41
N LEU A 317 16.75 -38.89 1.69
CA LEU A 317 15.71 -39.04 0.68
C LEU A 317 14.40 -39.44 1.35
N GLU A 318 13.59 -38.44 1.67
CA GLU A 318 12.27 -38.61 2.29
C GLU A 318 11.15 -38.46 1.25
N SER A 319 10.05 -39.20 1.43
CA SER A 319 8.85 -38.99 0.61
C SER A 319 8.24 -37.62 0.89
N ARG A 320 7.96 -36.87 -0.18
CA ARG A 320 7.24 -35.58 -0.16
C ARG A 320 5.92 -35.64 -0.91
N GLN A 321 5.36 -36.85 -0.96
CA GLN A 321 4.06 -37.11 -1.57
C GLN A 321 2.98 -36.51 -0.67
N GLY A 322 1.94 -35.95 -1.29
CA GLY A 322 0.75 -35.48 -0.58
C GLY A 322 -0.38 -36.52 -0.56
N VAL A 323 -0.31 -37.53 -1.43
CA VAL A 323 -1.27 -38.64 -1.54
C VAL A 323 -0.53 -39.97 -1.51
N ILE A 324 -1.26 -41.06 -1.27
CA ILE A 324 -0.70 -42.41 -1.12
C ILE A 324 -0.19 -42.96 -2.46
N TYR A 325 -0.93 -42.74 -3.56
CA TYR A 325 -0.62 -43.36 -4.85
C TYR A 325 0.06 -42.41 -5.83
N GLY A 326 1.39 -42.44 -5.81
CA GLY A 326 2.25 -41.87 -6.83
C GLY A 326 2.87 -40.52 -6.45
N PRO A 327 3.69 -39.94 -7.34
CA PRO A 327 4.53 -38.79 -7.03
C PRO A 327 3.76 -37.46 -7.13
N PHE A 328 2.62 -37.36 -6.44
CA PHE A 328 1.76 -36.18 -6.48
C PHE A 328 1.73 -35.47 -5.14
N ASN A 329 1.87 -34.15 -5.18
CA ASN A 329 1.66 -33.29 -4.01
C ASN A 329 0.51 -32.31 -4.29
N GLN A 330 -0.63 -32.50 -3.62
CA GLN A 330 -1.84 -31.70 -3.86
C GLN A 330 -1.66 -30.22 -3.53
N VAL A 331 -0.83 -29.87 -2.54
CA VAL A 331 -0.58 -28.47 -2.15
C VAL A 331 0.06 -27.75 -3.32
N TYR A 332 1.11 -28.34 -3.92
CA TYR A 332 1.73 -27.77 -5.10
C TYR A 332 0.85 -27.86 -6.35
N ALA A 333 0.02 -28.89 -6.50
CA ALA A 333 -0.91 -29.02 -7.61
C ALA A 333 -1.94 -27.88 -7.64
N PHE A 334 -2.62 -27.62 -6.51
CA PHE A 334 -3.59 -26.53 -6.39
C PHE A 334 -2.92 -25.15 -6.36
N GLY A 335 -1.87 -24.98 -5.54
CA GLY A 335 -1.15 -23.71 -5.44
C GLY A 335 -0.52 -23.29 -6.76
N GLY A 336 0.16 -24.22 -7.44
CA GLY A 336 0.71 -24.02 -8.78
C GLY A 336 -0.36 -23.70 -9.82
N LEU A 337 -1.51 -24.39 -9.79
CA LEU A 337 -2.62 -24.11 -10.71
C LEU A 337 -3.17 -22.69 -10.51
N ILE A 338 -3.39 -22.26 -9.26
CA ILE A 338 -3.89 -20.91 -8.96
C ILE A 338 -2.89 -19.86 -9.45
N ILE A 339 -1.60 -20.04 -9.17
CA ILE A 339 -0.53 -19.16 -9.66
C ILE A 339 -0.55 -19.10 -11.19
N VAL A 340 -0.63 -20.25 -11.87
CA VAL A 340 -0.67 -20.31 -13.32
C VAL A 340 -1.88 -19.56 -13.86
N LEU A 341 -3.09 -19.86 -13.40
CA LEU A 341 -4.30 -19.22 -13.91
C LEU A 341 -4.33 -17.71 -13.64
N ALA A 342 -3.90 -17.29 -12.45
CA ALA A 342 -3.87 -15.88 -12.08
C ALA A 342 -2.80 -15.08 -12.87
N LEU A 343 -1.63 -15.68 -13.09
CA LEU A 343 -0.48 -14.99 -13.70
C LEU A 343 -0.29 -15.32 -15.18
N LEU A 344 -1.10 -16.19 -15.77
CA LEU A 344 -1.06 -16.49 -17.21
C LEU A 344 -1.15 -15.23 -18.08
N PRO A 345 -2.02 -14.24 -17.79
CA PRO A 345 -2.05 -12.99 -18.55
C PRO A 345 -0.76 -12.18 -18.46
N LEU A 346 0.07 -12.45 -17.45
CA LEU A 346 1.28 -11.71 -17.14
C LEU A 346 2.55 -12.47 -17.56
N VAL A 347 2.43 -13.63 -18.22
CA VAL A 347 3.55 -14.54 -18.52
C VAL A 347 4.66 -13.89 -19.35
N LYS A 348 4.32 -12.98 -20.28
CA LYS A 348 5.30 -12.23 -21.10
C LYS A 348 5.83 -10.96 -20.44
N LYS A 349 5.33 -10.59 -19.25
CA LYS A 349 5.74 -9.36 -18.55
C LYS A 349 7.04 -9.57 -17.76
N LYS A 350 7.49 -8.49 -17.09
CA LYS A 350 8.75 -8.47 -16.33
C LYS A 350 8.75 -9.58 -15.28
N THR A 351 9.89 -10.28 -15.15
CA THR A 351 10.06 -11.41 -14.23
C THR A 351 9.72 -11.06 -12.79
N ILE A 352 10.04 -9.84 -12.35
CA ILE A 352 9.72 -9.36 -11.00
C ILE A 352 8.22 -9.34 -10.69
N ILE A 353 7.37 -9.09 -11.69
CA ILE A 353 5.90 -9.08 -11.52
C ILE A 353 5.41 -10.51 -11.26
N ILE A 354 5.94 -11.49 -12.00
CA ILE A 354 5.60 -12.90 -11.81
C ILE A 354 6.13 -13.38 -10.46
N PHE A 355 7.34 -12.97 -10.06
CA PHE A 355 7.92 -13.28 -8.76
C PHE A 355 7.04 -12.78 -7.61
N ILE A 356 6.72 -11.48 -7.59
CA ILE A 356 5.90 -10.88 -6.53
C ILE A 356 4.49 -11.49 -6.53
N GLY A 357 3.88 -11.66 -7.71
CA GLY A 357 2.56 -12.29 -7.83
C GLY A 357 2.55 -13.72 -7.29
N SER A 358 3.56 -14.52 -7.61
CA SER A 358 3.66 -15.91 -7.16
C SER A 358 3.94 -15.99 -5.66
N ALA A 359 4.78 -15.10 -5.12
CA ALA A 359 5.07 -15.02 -3.69
C ALA A 359 3.81 -14.72 -2.85
N ILE A 360 3.01 -13.75 -3.30
CA ILE A 360 1.76 -13.36 -2.61
C ILE A 360 0.72 -14.47 -2.70
N ILE A 361 0.47 -14.99 -3.91
CA ILE A 361 -0.53 -16.04 -4.12
C ILE A 361 -0.13 -17.33 -3.38
N GLY A 362 1.14 -17.71 -3.47
CA GLY A 362 1.69 -18.89 -2.78
C GLY A 362 1.59 -18.78 -1.26
N GLY A 363 2.01 -17.65 -0.67
CA GLY A 363 1.89 -17.43 0.77
C GLY A 363 0.44 -17.41 1.27
N ALA A 364 -0.48 -16.82 0.50
CA ALA A 364 -1.90 -16.85 0.82
C ALA A 364 -2.46 -18.28 0.76
N PHE A 365 -2.07 -19.05 -0.26
CA PHE A 365 -2.50 -20.44 -0.42
C PHE A 365 -1.95 -21.36 0.68
N GLU A 366 -0.69 -21.17 1.06
CA GLU A 366 -0.04 -21.89 2.15
C GLU A 366 -0.74 -21.65 3.49
N TRP A 367 -1.10 -20.40 3.77
CA TRP A 367 -1.88 -20.05 4.95
C TRP A 367 -3.25 -20.76 4.96
N VAL A 368 -3.96 -20.76 3.83
CA VAL A 368 -5.28 -21.41 3.70
C VAL A 368 -5.17 -22.91 3.89
N CYS A 369 -4.15 -23.56 3.31
CA CYS A 369 -3.95 -25.00 3.46
C CYS A 369 -3.67 -25.39 4.90
N SER A 370 -2.79 -24.66 5.59
CA SER A 370 -2.52 -24.89 7.02
C SER A 370 -3.79 -24.74 7.86
N PHE A 371 -4.60 -23.71 7.61
CA PHE A 371 -5.86 -23.49 8.34
C PHE A 371 -6.88 -24.63 8.11
N ILE A 372 -7.08 -25.04 6.86
CA ILE A 372 -8.03 -26.12 6.52
C ILE A 372 -7.56 -27.45 7.11
N GLN A 373 -6.26 -27.75 7.02
CA GLN A 373 -5.70 -29.00 7.54
C GLN A 373 -5.92 -29.12 9.06
N GLU A 374 -5.64 -28.05 9.81
CA GLU A 374 -5.85 -28.05 11.26
C GLU A 374 -7.32 -28.26 11.62
N LYS A 375 -8.26 -27.65 10.88
CA LYS A 375 -9.69 -27.78 11.16
C LYS A 375 -10.27 -29.15 10.82
N ILE A 376 -9.75 -29.83 9.81
CA ILE A 376 -10.29 -31.13 9.35
C ILE A 376 -9.59 -32.31 10.04
N PHE A 377 -8.27 -32.24 10.18
CA PHE A 377 -7.44 -33.37 10.62
C PHE A 377 -6.79 -33.14 11.99
N GLY A 378 -6.92 -31.96 12.59
CA GLY A 378 -6.29 -31.64 13.88
C GLY A 378 -4.75 -31.55 13.81
N THR A 379 -4.15 -31.62 12.63
CA THR A 379 -2.68 -31.60 12.42
C THR A 379 -2.25 -30.46 11.51
N VAL A 380 -0.96 -30.12 11.55
CA VAL A 380 -0.35 -29.18 10.61
C VAL A 380 0.90 -29.80 9.98
N SER A 381 1.11 -29.57 8.69
CA SER A 381 2.32 -30.05 7.99
C SER A 381 3.47 -29.06 8.02
N TRP A 382 3.20 -27.79 8.37
CA TRP A 382 4.21 -26.75 8.56
C TRP A 382 3.69 -25.63 9.47
N GLN A 383 4.59 -25.03 10.24
CA GLN A 383 4.34 -23.85 11.05
C GLN A 383 5.66 -23.07 11.24
N TYR A 384 5.55 -21.74 11.26
CA TYR A 384 6.68 -20.80 11.33
C TYR A 384 6.59 -19.89 12.56
N LYS A 385 5.85 -20.30 13.60
CA LYS A 385 5.68 -19.53 14.84
C LYS A 385 7.06 -19.28 15.47
N GLY A 386 7.32 -18.04 15.89
CA GLY A 386 8.61 -17.64 16.48
C GLY A 386 9.75 -17.42 15.47
N GLN A 387 9.55 -17.70 14.17
CA GLN A 387 10.55 -17.38 13.14
C GLN A 387 10.50 -15.90 12.74
N ILE A 388 11.63 -15.37 12.31
CA ILE A 388 11.76 -13.98 11.82
C ILE A 388 10.92 -13.86 10.54
N PHE A 389 10.06 -12.83 10.48
CA PHE A 389 9.12 -12.58 9.38
C PHE A 389 7.98 -13.61 9.20
N ALA A 390 7.61 -14.32 10.26
CA ALA A 390 6.35 -15.05 10.30
C ALA A 390 5.14 -14.09 10.20
N ILE A 391 4.12 -14.48 9.43
CA ILE A 391 2.92 -13.68 9.21
C ILE A 391 1.76 -14.26 10.02
N GLY A 392 1.16 -13.40 10.86
CA GLY A 392 0.07 -13.76 11.76
C GLY A 392 0.55 -14.36 13.08
N LYS A 393 -0.29 -14.31 14.12
CA LYS A 393 0.04 -14.81 15.47
C LYS A 393 0.31 -16.32 15.51
N GLU A 394 -0.27 -17.05 14.56
CA GLU A 394 -0.17 -18.51 14.45
C GLU A 394 1.04 -18.95 13.59
N GLY A 395 1.63 -18.04 12.80
CA GLY A 395 2.81 -18.32 11.98
C GLY A 395 2.56 -19.31 10.84
N ARG A 396 1.39 -19.33 10.19
CA ARG A 396 1.04 -20.31 9.13
C ARG A 396 1.75 -20.10 7.78
N THR A 397 2.30 -18.91 7.57
CA THR A 397 3.15 -18.55 6.41
C THR A 397 4.21 -17.58 6.90
N ALA A 398 5.34 -17.51 6.20
CA ALA A 398 6.40 -16.54 6.49
C ALA A 398 6.98 -15.95 5.20
N LEU A 399 7.75 -14.85 5.32
CA LEU A 399 8.36 -14.19 4.17
C LEU A 399 9.32 -15.10 3.38
N LEU A 400 10.05 -15.99 4.07
CA LEU A 400 11.01 -16.89 3.42
C LEU A 400 10.31 -17.94 2.52
N PRO A 401 9.30 -18.71 2.98
CA PRO A 401 8.44 -19.53 2.12
C PRO A 401 7.83 -18.74 0.95
N MET A 402 7.36 -17.52 1.18
CA MET A 402 6.83 -16.66 0.11
C MET A 402 7.88 -16.35 -0.97
N ILE A 403 9.14 -16.12 -0.58
CA ILE A 403 10.24 -15.94 -1.54
C ILE A 403 10.44 -17.23 -2.35
N PHE A 404 10.41 -18.41 -1.72
CA PHE A 404 10.48 -19.69 -2.43
C PHE A 404 9.33 -19.86 -3.44
N TRP A 405 8.09 -19.56 -3.04
CA TRP A 405 6.95 -19.52 -3.97
C TRP A 405 7.16 -18.54 -5.12
N GLY A 406 7.79 -17.39 -4.86
CA GLY A 406 8.20 -16.42 -5.88
C GLY A 406 9.17 -17.01 -6.90
N ILE A 407 10.24 -17.67 -6.43
CA ILE A 407 11.26 -18.31 -7.28
C ILE A 407 10.63 -19.46 -8.09
N LEU A 408 9.91 -20.36 -7.43
CA LEU A 408 9.26 -21.51 -8.06
C LEU A 408 8.21 -21.08 -9.08
N GLY A 409 7.42 -20.04 -8.78
CA GLY A 409 6.45 -19.47 -9.71
C GLY A 409 7.12 -18.91 -10.96
N VAL A 410 8.25 -18.21 -10.83
CA VAL A 410 9.03 -17.75 -12.00
C VAL A 410 9.58 -18.93 -12.81
N LEU A 411 10.21 -19.89 -12.13
CA LEU A 411 10.79 -21.08 -12.76
C LEU A 411 9.72 -21.84 -13.55
N PHE A 412 8.56 -22.07 -12.92
CA PHE A 412 7.46 -22.78 -13.54
C PHE A 412 6.85 -21.99 -14.69
N MET A 413 6.46 -20.73 -14.47
CA MET A 413 5.77 -19.90 -15.46
C MET A 413 6.62 -19.61 -16.70
N LYS A 414 7.92 -19.36 -16.53
CA LYS A 414 8.81 -18.99 -17.65
C LYS A 414 9.49 -20.18 -18.30
N PHE A 415 9.73 -21.27 -17.57
CA PHE A 415 10.53 -22.39 -18.10
C PHE A 415 9.72 -23.68 -18.26
N VAL A 416 8.97 -24.10 -17.25
CA VAL A 416 8.24 -25.38 -17.28
C VAL A 416 6.97 -25.28 -18.12
N LEU A 417 6.10 -24.32 -17.80
CA LEU A 417 4.78 -24.16 -18.39
C LEU A 417 4.82 -24.03 -19.93
N PRO A 418 5.67 -23.19 -20.57
CA PRO A 418 5.68 -23.06 -22.02
C PRO A 418 6.14 -24.33 -22.74
N ARG A 419 7.10 -25.08 -22.16
CA ARG A 419 7.59 -26.35 -22.72
C ARG A 419 6.53 -27.44 -22.58
N PHE A 420 5.88 -27.50 -21.42
CA PHE A 420 4.84 -28.47 -21.14
C PHE A 420 3.59 -28.25 -21.99
N LEU A 421 3.14 -27.00 -22.17
CA LEU A 421 2.02 -26.69 -23.05
C LEU A 421 2.29 -27.07 -24.52
N LYS A 422 3.53 -26.89 -25.00
CA LYS A 422 3.94 -27.39 -26.33
C LYS A 422 3.82 -28.90 -26.44
N LEU A 423 4.22 -29.63 -25.40
CA LEU A 423 4.11 -31.10 -25.34
C LEU A 423 2.64 -31.55 -25.36
N ILE A 424 1.78 -30.98 -24.50
CA ILE A 424 0.35 -31.31 -24.47
C ILE A 424 -0.31 -31.02 -25.82
N ASN A 425 -0.02 -29.86 -26.42
CA ASN A 425 -0.59 -29.48 -27.70
C ASN A 425 -0.19 -30.44 -28.83
N ARG A 426 0.97 -31.11 -28.74
CA ARG A 426 1.42 -32.13 -29.70
C ARG A 426 0.69 -33.47 -29.52
N ILE A 427 0.31 -33.81 -28.30
CA ILE A 427 -0.35 -35.09 -27.95
C ILE A 427 -1.87 -35.03 -28.21
N ALA A 428 -2.48 -33.84 -28.24
CA ALA A 428 -3.93 -33.69 -28.12
C ALA A 428 -4.69 -33.45 -29.43
N ARG A 429 -5.39 -34.46 -29.96
CA ARG A 429 -6.74 -34.27 -30.58
C ARG A 429 -7.77 -35.39 -30.34
N LYS A 430 -7.39 -36.65 -30.07
CA LYS A 430 -8.37 -37.72 -29.71
C LYS A 430 -8.02 -38.52 -28.43
N GLN A 431 -6.76 -38.87 -28.20
CA GLN A 431 -6.33 -39.67 -27.03
C GLN A 431 -6.38 -38.88 -25.70
N ASN A 432 -6.27 -37.54 -25.75
CA ASN A 432 -6.18 -36.69 -24.56
C ASN A 432 -7.41 -36.79 -23.63
N ARG A 433 -8.65 -36.81 -24.18
CA ARG A 433 -9.85 -36.74 -23.34
C ARG A 433 -10.08 -38.00 -22.51
N PHE A 434 -9.85 -39.17 -23.10
CA PHE A 434 -10.01 -40.46 -22.42
C PHE A 434 -8.97 -40.62 -21.29
N VAL A 435 -7.69 -40.38 -21.59
CA VAL A 435 -6.61 -40.44 -20.59
C VAL A 435 -6.81 -39.40 -19.49
N THR A 436 -7.26 -38.18 -19.84
CA THR A 436 -7.61 -37.15 -18.85
C THR A 436 -8.62 -37.69 -17.84
N TRP A 437 -9.72 -38.30 -18.30
CA TRP A 437 -10.76 -38.81 -17.39
C TRP A 437 -10.31 -39.98 -16.53
N ILE A 438 -9.51 -40.91 -17.08
CA ILE A 438 -8.92 -41.98 -16.27
C ILE A 438 -8.07 -41.40 -15.15
N LEU A 439 -7.21 -40.44 -15.47
CA LEU A 439 -6.35 -39.79 -14.48
C LEU A 439 -7.16 -38.95 -13.49
N VAL A 440 -8.24 -38.30 -13.91
CA VAL A 440 -9.16 -37.57 -13.01
C VAL A 440 -9.75 -38.53 -11.98
N VAL A 441 -10.30 -39.67 -12.44
CA VAL A 441 -10.89 -40.68 -11.54
C VAL A 441 -9.82 -41.23 -10.59
N PHE A 442 -8.62 -41.53 -11.11
CA PHE A 442 -7.50 -42.01 -10.31
C PHE A 442 -7.10 -41.00 -9.22
N ILE A 443 -6.91 -39.72 -9.56
CA ILE A 443 -6.52 -38.69 -8.59
C ILE A 443 -7.63 -38.45 -7.56
N ILE A 444 -8.91 -38.44 -7.97
CA ILE A 444 -10.02 -38.29 -7.01
C ILE A 444 -10.03 -39.47 -6.04
N PHE A 445 -9.88 -40.70 -6.55
CA PHE A 445 -9.82 -41.90 -5.72
C PHE A 445 -8.63 -41.84 -4.75
N ASP A 446 -7.44 -41.48 -5.23
CA ASP A 446 -6.24 -41.40 -4.41
C ASP A 446 -6.32 -40.31 -3.34
N MET A 447 -6.82 -39.13 -3.69
CA MET A 447 -7.06 -38.06 -2.71
C MET A 447 -8.09 -38.49 -1.65
N ALA A 448 -9.16 -39.18 -2.06
CA ALA A 448 -10.19 -39.66 -1.13
C ALA A 448 -9.64 -40.73 -0.18
N ILE A 449 -8.94 -41.75 -0.70
CA ILE A 449 -8.39 -42.81 0.14
C ILE A 449 -7.30 -42.28 1.07
N SER A 450 -6.46 -41.34 0.59
CA SER A 450 -5.45 -40.66 1.40
C SER A 450 -6.08 -39.87 2.54
N ALA A 451 -7.15 -39.09 2.27
CA ALA A 451 -7.83 -38.31 3.29
C ALA A 451 -8.48 -39.18 4.37
N VAL A 452 -9.18 -40.25 3.99
CA VAL A 452 -9.82 -41.15 4.97
C VAL A 452 -8.77 -41.97 5.73
N ALA A 453 -7.66 -42.38 5.09
CA ALA A 453 -6.56 -43.07 5.77
C ALA A 453 -5.89 -42.17 6.82
N VAL A 454 -5.63 -40.89 6.51
CA VAL A 454 -5.08 -39.93 7.47
C VAL A 454 -6.06 -39.63 8.60
N TYR A 455 -7.35 -39.49 8.30
CA TYR A 455 -8.37 -39.32 9.34
C TYR A 455 -8.42 -40.54 10.28
N ARG A 456 -8.41 -41.75 9.72
CA ARG A 456 -8.39 -43.00 10.49
C ARG A 456 -7.13 -43.14 11.33
N TRP A 457 -5.99 -42.67 10.83
CA TRP A 457 -4.75 -42.62 11.61
C TRP A 457 -4.90 -41.76 12.87
N GLY A 458 -5.54 -40.59 12.77
CA GLY A 458 -5.88 -39.76 13.93
C GLY A 458 -6.74 -40.51 14.96
N GLU A 459 -7.82 -41.16 14.52
CA GLU A 459 -8.68 -41.95 15.41
C GLU A 459 -7.93 -43.08 16.15
N ARG A 460 -6.95 -43.72 15.48
CA ARG A 460 -6.11 -44.75 16.10
C ARG A 460 -5.21 -44.18 17.20
N GLN A 461 -4.68 -42.98 17.03
CA GLN A 461 -3.89 -42.30 18.06
C GLN A 461 -4.75 -41.95 19.29
N ASP A 462 -6.03 -41.64 19.07
CA ASP A 462 -7.02 -41.41 20.14
C ASP A 462 -7.55 -42.72 20.77
N GLY A 463 -7.05 -43.88 20.35
CA GLY A 463 -7.44 -45.19 20.88
C GLY A 463 -8.83 -45.68 20.41
N ILE A 464 -9.37 -45.14 19.33
CA ILE A 464 -10.70 -45.50 18.81
C ILE A 464 -10.61 -46.75 17.92
N GLU A 465 -11.23 -47.85 18.35
CA GLU A 465 -11.33 -49.09 17.58
C GLU A 465 -12.24 -48.96 16.34
N ALA A 466 -11.96 -49.78 15.31
CA ALA A 466 -12.72 -49.79 14.07
C ALA A 466 -14.15 -50.32 14.25
N LYS A 467 -15.13 -49.55 13.76
CA LYS A 467 -16.57 -49.80 13.91
C LYS A 467 -17.21 -50.38 12.66
N ASN A 468 -16.60 -50.19 11.49
CA ASN A 468 -17.16 -50.63 10.21
C ASN A 468 -16.13 -51.31 9.30
N ARG A 469 -16.63 -51.89 8.20
CA ARG A 469 -15.80 -52.63 7.23
C ARG A 469 -14.76 -51.74 6.52
N LEU A 470 -15.05 -50.45 6.36
CA LEU A 470 -14.13 -49.50 5.73
C LEU A 470 -12.95 -49.20 6.66
N GLU A 471 -13.20 -48.94 7.93
CA GLU A 471 -12.16 -48.70 8.94
C GLU A 471 -11.27 -49.93 9.12
N LEU A 472 -11.85 -51.13 9.18
CA LEU A 472 -11.09 -52.39 9.19
C LEU A 472 -10.22 -52.56 7.94
N PHE A 473 -10.73 -52.16 6.77
CA PHE A 473 -9.97 -52.17 5.53
C PHE A 473 -8.78 -51.20 5.60
N LEU A 474 -8.99 -49.99 6.12
CA LEU A 474 -7.96 -48.95 6.28
C LEU A 474 -6.90 -49.36 7.30
N ASP A 475 -7.29 -49.95 8.43
CA ASP A 475 -6.37 -50.43 9.46
C ASP A 475 -5.46 -51.55 8.91
N LYS A 476 -5.99 -52.40 8.02
CA LYS A 476 -5.24 -53.48 7.39
C LYS A 476 -4.32 -53.02 6.26
N HIS A 477 -4.77 -52.12 5.39
CA HIS A 477 -4.04 -51.75 4.16
C HIS A 477 -3.24 -50.46 4.28
N TYR A 478 -3.59 -49.57 5.22
CA TYR A 478 -2.89 -48.31 5.49
C TYR A 478 -2.57 -48.16 6.98
N PRO A 479 -1.71 -49.06 7.53
CA PRO A 479 -1.28 -48.99 8.91
C PRO A 479 -0.38 -47.76 9.18
N ASP A 480 -0.23 -47.42 10.45
CA ASP A 480 0.49 -46.21 10.90
C ASP A 480 1.94 -46.14 10.40
N ASN A 481 2.65 -47.27 10.34
CA ASN A 481 4.02 -47.31 9.84
C ASN A 481 4.11 -46.90 8.36
N LEU A 482 3.20 -47.39 7.53
CA LEU A 482 3.13 -47.00 6.11
C LEU A 482 2.82 -45.51 5.97
N LEU A 483 1.84 -45.01 6.72
CA LEU A 483 1.47 -43.58 6.67
C LEU A 483 2.58 -42.68 7.18
N LYS A 484 3.40 -43.14 8.14
CA LYS A 484 4.56 -42.39 8.64
C LYS A 484 5.71 -42.34 7.63
N GLU A 485 5.89 -43.38 6.82
CA GLU A 485 6.84 -43.39 5.70
C GLU A 485 6.39 -42.45 4.56
N ILE A 486 5.09 -42.41 4.26
CA ILE A 486 4.52 -41.56 3.22
C ILE A 486 4.45 -40.09 3.67
N TYR A 487 4.08 -39.84 4.94
CA TYR A 487 3.87 -38.51 5.52
C TYR A 487 4.79 -38.21 6.72
N PRO A 488 6.12 -38.20 6.56
CA PRO A 488 7.07 -38.08 7.66
C PRO A 488 7.04 -36.72 8.39
N ASN A 489 6.38 -35.70 7.82
CA ASN A 489 6.35 -34.34 8.36
C ASN A 489 5.00 -33.94 9.00
N MET A 490 4.03 -34.85 9.06
CA MET A 490 2.75 -34.58 9.74
C MET A 490 2.97 -34.66 11.27
N ARG A 491 2.60 -33.62 12.01
CA ARG A 491 2.72 -33.57 13.48
C ARG A 491 1.52 -32.89 14.12
N ASP A 492 1.38 -33.06 15.43
CA ASP A 492 0.44 -32.29 16.24
C ASP A 492 0.82 -30.79 16.20
N PRO A 493 -0.16 -29.86 16.12
CA PRO A 493 0.13 -28.42 16.14
C PRO A 493 0.87 -27.94 17.39
N ASN A 494 0.80 -28.68 18.49
CA ASN A 494 1.51 -28.36 19.73
C ASN A 494 2.98 -28.82 19.74
N ASP A 495 3.40 -29.64 18.77
CA ASP A 495 4.75 -30.19 18.65
C ASP A 495 5.72 -29.33 17.80
N PHE A 496 5.28 -28.15 17.35
CA PHE A 496 6.02 -27.25 16.44
C PHE A 496 6.73 -26.06 17.10
#